data_AF-A0A058ZSV8-F1
#
_entry.id   AF-A0A058ZSV8-F1
#
_cell.length_a   1.000
_cell.length_b   1.000
_cell.length_c   1.000
_cell.angle_alpha   90.00
_cell.angle_beta   90.00
_cell.angle_gamma   90.00
#
_symmetry.space_group_name_H-M   'P 1'
#
loop_
_entity.id
_entity.type
_entity.pdbx_description
1 polymer ?
#
loop_
_entity_poly.entity_id
_entity_poly.type
_entity_poly.pdbx_seq_one_letter_code
_entity_poly.pdbx_strand_id
1 'polypeptide(L)'
;MGTLVASLFVIVILEIVWSYGGVDGAYVKYNTGARVVEGKLNVHLVPHSHDDVGWLKTVDQYYVGSNNSIQGACIENVLDSVVKALARDPNRKFVFAEMAFFQRWWLEQSPETQEQVRKLVDAGQFEFINGGWCMHDEATAHYIDMIDQTTLGHGLIKSQFDKVPRVGWQIDPFGHSAVQAYLLGAEVGFDSLHFARIDYQDRATRKNDKSLEVIWRGSKTFGSSSQIFTNAFPIHYSPPEGFNFEVSNDFEPVQDNTLLYDYNVEKRVNDFISAAMTQANVTRTNHIMWTMGDDFVYQYAESWFKQMDKLIHYVNKDGRVNALYSTPSIYVDAKNAANVSWPLKTDDYLPYADRKDAYWTGYFTSRPALKRYARMLSGYYLAARQLEFLVGRRSSGPSTSRLGDALGLVQHHDALTGTAKQHTTNDYEKRLAIGAFEAAAVVDNALSCLVGKKPGGQCSSPALTFSQCQLLNISFCPATEEDIPDGKSLVVVAYNSLGWNRTDIIRIPVTDSDLVVHDSSGNTIEAQFINLDSVTINLRNFYVKAYLGLSPQQVPKYWLIFQVSLPPLGWSTYFISKAATEGWHLHT
;
A
#
# COMPACT_ATOMS: atom_id res chain seq x y z
N MET A 1 48.34 99.67 15.14
CA MET A 1 47.06 99.20 15.74
C MET A 1 46.84 97.82 15.16
N GLY A 2 46.96 96.70 15.88
CA GLY A 2 46.55 96.42 17.27
C GLY A 2 45.16 95.76 17.21
N THR A 3 44.88 94.58 17.78
CA THR A 3 45.65 93.75 18.74
C THR A 3 45.15 92.30 18.75
N LEU A 4 45.88 91.41 19.44
CA LEU A 4 45.59 90.02 19.88
C LEU A 4 44.09 89.71 20.17
N VAL A 5 43.54 88.48 20.10
CA VAL A 5 43.77 87.23 20.90
C VAL A 5 42.93 86.10 20.24
N ALA A 6 43.16 84.77 20.31
CA ALA A 6 44.33 83.87 20.41
C ALA A 6 43.84 82.39 20.33
N SER A 7 44.74 81.40 20.43
CA SER A 7 44.53 79.99 20.87
C SER A 7 43.39 79.14 20.27
N LEU A 8 43.75 78.16 19.41
CA LEU A 8 43.04 76.87 19.37
C LEU A 8 44.04 75.71 19.53
N PHE A 9 43.73 74.78 20.41
CA PHE A 9 44.58 73.64 20.76
C PHE A 9 44.65 72.60 19.63
N VAL A 10 45.83 72.07 19.37
CA VAL A 10 46.01 70.82 18.61
C VAL A 10 45.68 69.66 19.55
N ILE A 11 44.61 68.92 19.25
CA ILE A 11 44.43 67.56 19.75
C ILE A 11 44.35 66.64 18.53
N VAL A 12 45.37 65.81 18.38
CA VAL A 12 45.39 64.72 17.40
C VAL A 12 44.46 63.63 17.91
N ILE A 13 43.26 63.53 17.33
CA ILE A 13 42.50 62.28 17.34
C ILE A 13 42.82 61.57 16.04
N LEU A 14 43.40 60.37 16.15
CA LEU A 14 43.55 59.50 15.00
C LEU A 14 42.17 59.09 14.50
N GLU A 15 41.75 59.59 13.35
CA GLU A 15 40.88 58.80 12.48
C GLU A 15 41.71 57.66 11.88
N ILE A 16 41.97 56.64 12.71
CA ILE A 16 41.99 55.28 12.18
C ILE A 16 40.56 55.08 11.68
N VAL A 17 40.39 55.31 10.37
CA VAL A 17 39.22 54.83 9.65
C VAL A 17 39.23 53.32 9.85
N TRP A 18 38.41 52.89 10.81
CA TRP A 18 38.00 51.51 10.98
C TRP A 18 37.21 51.13 9.73
N SER A 19 37.97 50.78 8.68
CA SER A 19 37.54 49.91 7.60
C SER A 19 37.36 48.50 8.17
N TYR A 20 36.41 48.38 9.10
CA TYR A 20 35.55 47.21 9.15
C TYR A 20 34.88 47.15 7.79
N GLY A 21 35.53 46.45 6.85
CA GLY A 21 34.86 45.93 5.68
C GLY A 21 33.69 45.11 6.22
N GLY A 22 32.48 45.62 5.99
CA GLY A 22 31.26 44.94 6.40
C GLY A 22 31.34 43.51 5.87
N VAL A 23 31.16 42.54 6.76
CA VAL A 23 31.00 41.14 6.37
C VAL A 23 29.58 41.03 5.81
N ASP A 24 29.42 41.55 4.59
CA ASP A 24 28.14 41.65 3.88
C ASP A 24 27.69 40.25 3.45
N GLY A 25 27.07 39.55 4.39
CA GLY A 25 26.38 38.29 4.15
C GLY A 25 25.17 38.53 3.24
N ALA A 26 25.39 38.47 1.94
CA ALA A 26 24.33 38.60 0.95
C ALA A 26 23.36 37.39 1.02
N TYR A 27 22.09 37.67 1.27
CA TYR A 27 21.02 36.67 1.14
C TYR A 27 20.91 36.21 -0.33
N VAL A 28 21.22 34.94 -0.60
CA VAL A 28 21.09 34.35 -1.95
C VAL A 28 19.66 33.88 -2.15
N LYS A 29 18.94 34.51 -3.09
CA LYS A 29 17.64 34.03 -3.56
C LYS A 29 17.85 33.00 -4.68
N TYR A 30 17.67 31.72 -4.38
CA TYR A 30 17.78 30.64 -5.36
C TYR A 30 16.70 30.72 -6.44
N ASN A 31 17.03 30.27 -7.64
CA ASN A 31 16.09 30.19 -8.77
C ASN A 31 15.59 28.76 -8.92
N THR A 32 14.60 28.41 -8.10
CA THR A 32 13.95 27.10 -8.03
C THR A 32 12.82 26.92 -9.04
N GLY A 33 12.34 28.02 -9.63
CA GLY A 33 11.24 28.06 -10.60
C GLY A 33 11.57 27.59 -12.02
N ALA A 34 12.66 26.84 -12.18
CA ALA A 34 13.05 26.27 -13.47
C ALA A 34 11.96 25.36 -14.06
N ARG A 35 11.90 25.31 -15.38
CA ARG A 35 11.00 24.48 -16.17
C ARG A 35 11.81 23.77 -17.25
N VAL A 36 11.17 22.91 -18.05
CA VAL A 36 11.82 22.26 -19.19
C VAL A 36 12.40 23.30 -20.15
N VAL A 37 13.63 23.07 -20.61
CA VAL A 37 14.32 23.88 -21.62
C VAL A 37 14.56 23.02 -22.86
N GLU A 38 14.05 23.47 -24.01
CA GLU A 38 14.25 22.82 -25.30
C GLU A 38 15.75 22.79 -25.69
N GLY A 39 16.19 21.71 -26.36
CA GLY A 39 17.58 21.53 -26.79
C GLY A 39 18.59 21.21 -25.69
N LYS A 40 18.21 21.23 -24.40
CA LYS A 40 19.06 20.80 -23.27
C LYS A 40 18.65 19.42 -22.74
N LEU A 41 19.56 18.74 -22.05
CA LEU A 41 19.22 17.64 -21.16
C LEU A 41 18.45 18.21 -19.95
N ASN A 42 17.23 17.70 -19.71
CA ASN A 42 16.37 18.06 -18.61
C ASN A 42 16.40 16.96 -17.55
N VAL A 43 16.83 17.31 -16.34
CA VAL A 43 16.91 16.43 -15.16
C VAL A 43 15.72 16.75 -14.26
N HIS A 44 14.74 15.85 -14.27
CA HIS A 44 13.54 15.93 -13.46
C HIS A 44 13.84 15.38 -12.07
N LEU A 45 14.05 16.27 -11.09
CA LEU A 45 14.22 15.90 -9.70
C LEU A 45 12.83 15.61 -9.11
N VAL A 46 12.60 14.37 -8.68
CA VAL A 46 11.33 13.90 -8.11
C VAL A 46 11.54 13.51 -6.64
N PRO A 47 11.23 14.40 -5.68
CA PRO A 47 11.32 14.12 -4.24
C PRO A 47 10.25 13.13 -3.78
N HIS A 48 10.66 12.05 -3.11
CA HIS A 48 9.76 11.06 -2.52
C HIS A 48 10.35 10.45 -1.25
N SER A 49 9.52 9.75 -0.48
CA SER A 49 9.95 8.72 0.48
C SER A 49 9.38 7.38 0.01
N HIS A 50 10.08 6.28 0.28
CA HIS A 50 9.51 4.94 0.20
C HIS A 50 9.16 4.49 1.61
N ASP A 51 7.86 4.35 1.89
CA ASP A 51 7.36 4.15 3.25
C ASP A 51 6.65 2.78 3.37
N ASP A 52 7.37 1.73 3.77
CA ASP A 52 6.78 0.38 3.86
C ASP A 52 5.64 0.33 4.87
N VAL A 53 4.53 -0.29 4.46
CA VAL A 53 3.33 -0.45 5.28
C VAL A 53 3.51 -1.65 6.25
N GLY A 54 4.63 -1.62 6.98
CA GLY A 54 5.19 -2.69 7.78
C GLY A 54 6.23 -3.53 7.02
N TRP A 55 7.38 -3.75 7.64
CA TRP A 55 8.48 -4.57 7.12
C TRP A 55 9.39 -5.00 8.28
N LEU A 56 10.36 -4.15 8.66
CA LEU A 56 11.22 -4.37 9.82
C LEU A 56 10.52 -3.99 11.13
N LYS A 57 9.66 -2.97 11.09
CA LYS A 57 8.73 -2.55 12.16
C LYS A 57 7.28 -2.78 11.73
N THR A 58 6.31 -2.63 12.65
CA THR A 58 4.88 -2.61 12.29
C THR A 58 4.47 -1.29 11.64
N VAL A 59 3.34 -1.26 10.91
CA VAL A 59 2.81 -0.03 10.29
C VAL A 59 2.69 1.11 11.31
N ASP A 60 2.05 0.89 12.46
CA ASP A 60 1.88 1.97 13.45
C ASP A 60 3.22 2.33 14.14
N GLN A 61 4.22 1.43 14.18
CA GLN A 61 5.57 1.74 14.69
C GLN A 61 6.41 2.59 13.72
N TYR A 62 6.27 2.36 12.41
CA TYR A 62 6.80 3.25 11.39
C TYR A 62 6.11 4.61 11.43
N TYR A 63 4.77 4.63 11.59
CA TYR A 63 4.00 5.86 11.64
C TYR A 63 4.51 6.82 12.74
N VAL A 64 4.45 6.41 14.00
CA VAL A 64 4.81 7.25 15.17
C VAL A 64 6.32 7.29 15.49
N GLY A 65 7.17 6.72 14.63
CA GLY A 65 8.62 6.74 14.85
C GLY A 65 9.13 5.96 16.06
N SER A 66 8.41 4.93 16.51
CA SER A 66 8.82 4.10 17.65
C SER A 66 9.76 2.96 17.21
N ASN A 67 10.42 2.31 18.18
CA ASN A 67 11.39 1.21 17.96
C ASN A 67 12.51 1.53 16.96
N ASN A 68 13.04 2.76 16.96
CA ASN A 68 14.10 3.20 16.04
C ASN A 68 15.45 2.48 16.20
N SER A 69 15.63 1.64 17.23
CA SER A 69 16.74 0.68 17.31
C SER A 69 16.64 -0.46 16.28
N ILE A 70 15.47 -0.66 15.65
CA ILE A 70 15.27 -1.60 14.55
C ILE A 70 15.60 -0.92 13.21
N GLN A 71 15.03 0.27 12.98
CA GLN A 71 15.25 1.13 11.82
C GLN A 71 14.77 2.55 12.17
N GLY A 72 15.60 3.56 11.93
CA GLY A 72 15.29 4.97 12.19
C GLY A 72 14.33 5.53 11.14
N ALA A 73 13.03 5.45 11.40
CA ALA A 73 11.98 5.74 10.43
C ALA A 73 10.71 6.23 11.14
N CYS A 74 10.17 7.38 10.72
CA CYS A 74 9.00 8.04 11.32
C CYS A 74 8.16 8.75 10.25
N ILE A 75 7.03 8.18 9.83
CA ILE A 75 6.26 8.72 8.70
C ILE A 75 5.53 10.02 9.08
N GLU A 76 5.14 10.16 10.36
CA GLU A 76 4.61 11.40 10.90
C GLU A 76 5.60 12.56 10.65
N ASN A 77 6.90 12.38 10.97
CA ASN A 77 7.95 13.37 10.71
C ASN A 77 8.15 13.66 9.21
N VAL A 78 8.03 12.64 8.34
CA VAL A 78 8.12 12.82 6.89
C VAL A 78 7.04 13.77 6.42
N LEU A 79 5.76 13.44 6.65
CA LEU A 79 4.63 14.25 6.22
C LEU A 79 4.64 15.65 6.85
N ASP A 80 4.89 15.76 8.15
CA ASP A 80 4.98 17.03 8.87
C ASP A 80 6.04 17.96 8.29
N SER A 81 7.23 17.44 8.01
CA SER A 81 8.35 18.26 7.55
C SER A 81 8.25 18.56 6.05
N VAL A 82 7.72 17.65 5.24
CA VAL A 82 7.40 17.88 3.82
C VAL A 82 6.39 19.02 3.66
N VAL A 83 5.26 18.99 4.38
CA VAL A 83 4.25 20.06 4.29
C VAL A 83 4.85 21.43 4.66
N LYS A 84 5.65 21.48 5.72
CA LYS A 84 6.37 22.70 6.16
C LYS A 84 7.43 23.15 5.13
N ALA A 85 8.10 22.23 4.43
CA ALA A 85 9.12 22.54 3.44
C ALA A 85 8.55 22.98 2.10
N LEU A 86 7.44 22.38 1.64
CA LEU A 86 6.72 22.79 0.42
C LEU A 86 6.12 24.20 0.57
N ALA A 87 5.59 24.51 1.76
CA ALA A 87 5.02 25.82 2.06
C ALA A 87 6.03 27.00 2.02
N ARG A 88 7.34 26.72 2.01
CA ARG A 88 8.40 27.75 1.97
C ARG A 88 8.74 28.25 0.57
N ASP A 89 8.49 27.44 -0.46
CA ASP A 89 8.75 27.81 -1.85
C ASP A 89 7.73 27.11 -2.77
N PRO A 90 6.89 27.87 -3.52
CA PRO A 90 5.85 27.32 -4.37
C PRO A 90 6.38 26.46 -5.54
N ASN A 91 7.68 26.43 -5.79
CA ASN A 91 8.29 25.61 -6.83
C ASN A 91 8.72 24.21 -6.35
N ARG A 92 8.88 24.01 -5.03
CA ARG A 92 9.21 22.71 -4.46
C ARG A 92 8.06 21.73 -4.70
N LYS A 93 8.41 20.48 -4.99
CA LYS A 93 7.47 19.38 -5.28
C LYS A 93 7.80 18.16 -4.45
N PHE A 94 6.79 17.34 -4.13
CA PHE A 94 6.93 16.06 -3.47
C PHE A 94 5.86 15.09 -3.94
N VAL A 95 6.16 13.80 -4.00
CA VAL A 95 5.20 12.75 -4.34
C VAL A 95 5.09 11.71 -3.23
N PHE A 96 3.87 11.22 -2.98
CA PHE A 96 3.57 10.29 -1.89
C PHE A 96 2.58 9.21 -2.35
N ALA A 97 2.72 7.97 -1.87
CA ALA A 97 1.98 6.83 -2.42
C ALA A 97 1.07 6.08 -1.44
N GLU A 98 1.50 5.81 -0.21
CA GLU A 98 0.87 4.82 0.68
C GLU A 98 -0.28 5.43 1.51
N MET A 99 -1.52 5.34 1.02
CA MET A 99 -2.66 5.98 1.68
C MET A 99 -2.98 5.42 3.07
N ALA A 100 -2.48 4.23 3.42
CA ALA A 100 -2.53 3.73 4.79
C ALA A 100 -1.83 4.66 5.81
N PHE A 101 -0.69 5.25 5.43
CA PHE A 101 0.02 6.23 6.26
C PHE A 101 -0.60 7.61 6.14
N PHE A 102 -0.90 8.06 4.92
CA PHE A 102 -1.50 9.38 4.71
C PHE A 102 -2.82 9.51 5.48
N GLN A 103 -3.67 8.48 5.50
CA GLN A 103 -4.92 8.50 6.27
C GLN A 103 -4.69 8.58 7.79
N ARG A 104 -3.70 7.86 8.33
CA ARG A 104 -3.35 7.90 9.76
C ARG A 104 -2.97 9.33 10.15
N TRP A 105 -2.04 9.91 9.39
CA TRP A 105 -1.61 11.30 9.56
C TRP A 105 -2.76 12.30 9.41
N TRP A 106 -3.56 12.17 8.35
CA TRP A 106 -4.65 13.09 7.99
C TRP A 106 -5.71 13.24 9.09
N LEU A 107 -6.03 12.15 9.79
CA LEU A 107 -7.00 12.13 10.89
C LEU A 107 -6.52 12.85 12.15
N GLU A 108 -5.21 13.05 12.31
CA GLU A 108 -4.58 13.73 13.45
C GLU A 108 -4.31 15.22 13.18
N GLN A 109 -4.44 15.67 11.92
CA GLN A 109 -4.18 17.04 11.52
C GLN A 109 -5.27 18.04 11.92
N SER A 110 -4.86 19.25 12.30
CA SER A 110 -5.78 20.36 12.52
C SER A 110 -6.41 20.84 11.20
N PRO A 111 -7.58 21.52 11.24
CA PRO A 111 -8.23 22.07 10.05
C PRO A 111 -7.32 23.01 9.23
N GLU A 112 -6.42 23.73 9.89
CA GLU A 112 -5.45 24.63 9.26
C GLU A 112 -4.39 23.86 8.45
N THR A 113 -3.83 22.79 9.02
CA THR A 113 -2.89 21.91 8.29
C THR A 113 -3.60 21.18 7.15
N GLN A 114 -4.82 20.68 7.37
CA GLN A 114 -5.61 20.04 6.32
C GLN A 114 -5.85 21.00 5.14
N GLU A 115 -6.25 22.24 5.42
CA GLU A 115 -6.44 23.29 4.41
C GLU A 115 -5.12 23.69 3.71
N GLN A 116 -4.00 23.69 4.43
CA GLN A 116 -2.68 23.91 3.84
C GLN A 116 -2.31 22.78 2.86
N VAL A 117 -2.58 21.53 3.19
CA VAL A 117 -2.34 20.38 2.30
C VAL A 117 -3.24 20.44 1.07
N ARG A 118 -4.54 20.77 1.22
CA ARG A 118 -5.43 20.95 0.05
C ARG A 118 -4.84 21.97 -0.93
N LYS A 119 -4.35 23.11 -0.44
CA LYS A 119 -3.65 24.13 -1.26
C LYS A 119 -2.37 23.60 -1.93
N LEU A 120 -1.54 22.82 -1.23
CA LEU A 120 -0.34 22.21 -1.81
C LEU A 120 -0.67 21.19 -2.91
N VAL A 121 -1.75 20.43 -2.74
CA VAL A 121 -2.24 19.45 -3.73
C VAL A 121 -2.88 20.16 -4.93
N ASP A 122 -3.66 21.22 -4.72
CA ASP A 122 -4.25 22.04 -5.78
C ASP A 122 -3.21 22.81 -6.60
N ALA A 123 -2.14 23.29 -5.96
CA ALA A 123 -0.99 23.91 -6.63
C ALA A 123 -0.08 22.89 -7.36
N GLY A 124 -0.31 21.58 -7.20
CA GLY A 124 0.55 20.53 -7.73
C GLY A 124 1.96 20.53 -7.11
N GLN A 125 2.10 21.01 -5.87
CA GLN A 125 3.32 20.85 -5.08
C GLN A 125 3.37 19.49 -4.39
N PHE A 126 2.21 18.97 -3.96
CA PHE A 126 2.08 17.62 -3.41
C PHE A 126 1.26 16.77 -4.38
N GLU A 127 1.84 15.70 -4.93
CA GLU A 127 1.17 14.82 -5.90
C GLU A 127 1.03 13.40 -5.34
N PHE A 128 -0.20 12.88 -5.34
CA PHE A 128 -0.46 11.48 -5.05
C PHE A 128 -0.15 10.62 -6.27
N ILE A 129 0.75 9.65 -6.11
CA ILE A 129 1.13 8.66 -7.14
C ILE A 129 0.89 7.26 -6.60
N ASN A 130 0.55 6.28 -7.43
CA ASN A 130 -0.11 5.02 -7.05
C ASN A 130 -1.44 5.29 -6.33
N GLY A 131 -1.40 5.79 -5.10
CA GLY A 131 -2.55 6.24 -4.33
C GLY A 131 -3.41 5.11 -3.75
N GLY A 132 -2.97 3.85 -3.87
CA GLY A 132 -3.57 2.76 -3.12
C GLY A 132 -3.29 2.84 -1.62
N TRP A 133 -3.91 1.96 -0.84
CA TRP A 133 -3.61 1.81 0.59
C TRP A 133 -2.14 1.49 0.84
N CYS A 134 -1.54 0.68 -0.03
CA CYS A 134 -0.11 0.36 -0.05
C CYS A 134 0.40 0.21 -1.50
N MET A 135 1.72 0.16 -1.64
CA MET A 135 2.39 -0.40 -2.81
C MET A 135 2.35 -1.93 -2.70
N HIS A 136 1.46 -2.57 -3.46
CA HIS A 136 1.16 -3.99 -3.28
C HIS A 136 2.14 -4.91 -4.03
N ASP A 137 2.32 -6.14 -3.54
CA ASP A 137 2.98 -7.21 -4.31
C ASP A 137 2.21 -7.57 -5.58
N GLU A 138 2.95 -7.93 -6.62
CA GLU A 138 2.42 -8.25 -7.94
C GLU A 138 2.42 -9.76 -8.24
N ALA A 139 3.14 -10.59 -7.46
CA ALA A 139 3.24 -12.03 -7.73
C ALA A 139 2.25 -12.91 -6.94
N THR A 140 1.95 -12.54 -5.70
CA THR A 140 1.14 -13.36 -4.77
C THR A 140 -0.23 -12.76 -4.43
N ALA A 141 -0.44 -11.48 -4.76
CA ALA A 141 -1.72 -10.79 -4.61
C ALA A 141 -2.80 -11.32 -5.56
N HIS A 142 -4.05 -11.01 -5.25
CA HIS A 142 -5.17 -11.22 -6.17
C HIS A 142 -5.59 -9.91 -6.80
N TYR A 143 -5.99 -9.94 -8.08
CA TYR A 143 -6.53 -8.75 -8.74
C TYR A 143 -7.72 -8.12 -8.01
N ILE A 144 -8.56 -8.90 -7.31
CA ILE A 144 -9.65 -8.35 -6.46
C ILE A 144 -9.07 -7.52 -5.31
N ASP A 145 -8.05 -8.03 -4.61
CA ASP A 145 -7.48 -7.37 -3.44
C ASP A 145 -6.60 -6.18 -3.85
N MET A 146 -5.92 -6.28 -5.00
CA MET A 146 -5.23 -5.16 -5.66
C MET A 146 -6.22 -4.05 -6.02
N ILE A 147 -7.40 -4.38 -6.56
CA ILE A 147 -8.47 -3.41 -6.85
C ILE A 147 -9.04 -2.82 -5.55
N ASP A 148 -9.38 -3.65 -4.56
CA ASP A 148 -9.98 -3.19 -3.30
C ASP A 148 -9.06 -2.22 -2.54
N GLN A 149 -7.77 -2.53 -2.43
CA GLN A 149 -6.81 -1.66 -1.74
C GLN A 149 -6.56 -0.36 -2.53
N THR A 150 -6.56 -0.42 -3.87
CA THR A 150 -6.43 0.76 -4.73
C THR A 150 -7.65 1.66 -4.61
N THR A 151 -8.85 1.06 -4.65
CA THR A 151 -10.15 1.76 -4.53
C THR A 151 -10.30 2.44 -3.18
N LEU A 152 -9.82 1.83 -2.09
CA LEU A 152 -9.85 2.43 -0.76
C LEU A 152 -9.01 3.71 -0.68
N GLY A 153 -7.78 3.69 -1.21
CA GLY A 153 -6.92 4.87 -1.26
C GLY A 153 -7.39 5.94 -2.26
N HIS A 154 -7.79 5.55 -3.46
CA HIS A 154 -8.34 6.46 -4.48
C HIS A 154 -9.64 7.13 -4.01
N GLY A 155 -10.51 6.40 -3.32
CA GLY A 155 -11.73 6.93 -2.72
C GLY A 155 -11.44 8.03 -1.69
N LEU A 156 -10.40 7.84 -0.86
CA LEU A 156 -9.92 8.88 0.06
C LEU A 156 -9.43 10.11 -0.72
N ILE A 157 -8.49 9.93 -1.65
CA ILE A 157 -7.90 11.02 -2.44
C ILE A 157 -8.99 11.83 -3.15
N LYS A 158 -9.94 11.15 -3.80
CA LYS A 158 -11.06 11.78 -4.51
C LYS A 158 -11.99 12.55 -3.56
N SER A 159 -12.31 11.98 -2.40
CA SER A 159 -13.20 12.62 -1.42
C SER A 159 -12.59 13.85 -0.72
N GLN A 160 -11.26 13.90 -0.57
CA GLN A 160 -10.58 15.00 0.12
C GLN A 160 -10.00 16.07 -0.83
N PHE A 161 -9.49 15.68 -1.99
CA PHE A 161 -8.71 16.58 -2.85
C PHE A 161 -9.25 16.72 -4.27
N ASP A 162 -10.35 16.02 -4.59
CA ASP A 162 -10.94 15.90 -5.93
C ASP A 162 -9.98 15.36 -7.02
N LYS A 163 -8.80 14.89 -6.64
CA LYS A 163 -7.77 14.38 -7.56
C LYS A 163 -7.99 12.91 -7.93
N VAL A 164 -7.36 12.51 -9.04
CA VAL A 164 -7.21 11.13 -9.49
C VAL A 164 -5.72 10.96 -9.85
N PRO A 165 -4.98 10.03 -9.24
CA PRO A 165 -3.58 9.77 -9.59
C PRO A 165 -3.45 9.36 -11.07
N ARG A 166 -2.44 9.89 -11.77
CA ARG A 166 -2.14 9.57 -13.19
C ARG A 166 -1.00 8.56 -13.37
N VAL A 167 -0.37 8.13 -12.28
CA VAL A 167 0.94 7.49 -12.26
C VAL A 167 0.87 6.26 -11.36
N GLY A 168 1.23 5.09 -11.86
CA GLY A 168 1.55 3.91 -11.06
C GLY A 168 2.99 4.00 -10.54
N TRP A 169 3.17 3.82 -9.23
CA TRP A 169 4.46 3.81 -8.56
C TRP A 169 4.62 2.47 -7.84
N GLN A 170 5.42 1.58 -8.44
CA GLN A 170 5.68 0.21 -7.97
C GLN A 170 7.19 0.03 -7.85
N ILE A 171 7.85 0.91 -7.11
CA ILE A 171 9.32 0.94 -7.07
C ILE A 171 9.96 -0.30 -6.44
N ASP A 172 9.27 -0.96 -5.50
CA ASP A 172 9.84 -2.05 -4.70
C ASP A 172 9.23 -3.48 -4.86
N PRO A 173 8.03 -3.74 -5.44
CA PRO A 173 7.58 -5.11 -5.70
C PRO A 173 8.62 -5.94 -6.47
N PHE A 174 8.79 -7.19 -6.08
CA PHE A 174 9.93 -8.04 -6.46
C PHE A 174 9.75 -8.69 -7.85
N GLY A 175 9.62 -7.85 -8.88
CA GLY A 175 9.20 -8.22 -10.23
C GLY A 175 7.74 -7.85 -10.49
N HIS A 176 7.39 -7.64 -11.76
CA HIS A 176 6.15 -6.95 -12.13
C HIS A 176 5.23 -7.82 -13.02
N SER A 177 3.94 -7.82 -12.74
CA SER A 177 2.95 -8.69 -13.37
C SER A 177 2.33 -8.07 -14.63
N ALA A 178 1.91 -8.90 -15.58
CA ALA A 178 1.12 -8.45 -16.72
C ALA A 178 -0.18 -7.73 -16.29
N VAL A 179 -0.78 -8.16 -15.18
CA VAL A 179 -2.02 -7.59 -14.61
C VAL A 179 -1.80 -6.18 -14.09
N GLN A 180 -0.65 -5.88 -13.50
CA GLN A 180 -0.30 -4.52 -13.07
C GLN A 180 -0.25 -3.54 -14.23
N ALA A 181 0.25 -3.96 -15.40
CA ALA A 181 0.37 -3.09 -16.55
C ALA A 181 -1.00 -2.69 -17.14
N TYR A 182 -1.86 -3.69 -17.39
CA TYR A 182 -3.13 -3.43 -18.06
C TYR A 182 -4.22 -3.06 -17.05
N LEU A 183 -4.42 -3.83 -15.97
CA LEU A 183 -5.57 -3.66 -15.08
C LEU A 183 -5.33 -2.61 -14.00
N LEU A 184 -4.24 -2.71 -13.24
CA LEU A 184 -3.86 -1.75 -12.19
C LEU A 184 -2.92 -0.64 -12.71
N GLY A 185 -2.93 -0.46 -14.03
CA GLY A 185 -2.22 0.59 -14.76
C GLY A 185 -3.19 1.29 -15.71
N ALA A 186 -3.34 0.76 -16.91
CA ALA A 186 -4.18 1.39 -17.94
C ALA A 186 -5.67 1.50 -17.54
N GLU A 187 -6.32 0.42 -17.06
CA GLU A 187 -7.76 0.44 -16.74
C GLU A 187 -8.12 1.27 -15.48
N VAL A 188 -7.17 1.51 -14.55
CA VAL A 188 -7.36 2.48 -13.45
C VAL A 188 -7.17 3.93 -13.88
N GLY A 189 -6.76 4.17 -15.14
CA GLY A 189 -6.56 5.51 -15.70
C GLY A 189 -5.16 6.09 -15.51
N PHE A 190 -4.12 5.26 -15.31
CA PHE A 190 -2.75 5.75 -15.29
C PHE A 190 -2.17 5.88 -16.71
N ASP A 191 -1.50 7.01 -16.96
CA ASP A 191 -0.72 7.23 -18.17
C ASP A 191 0.62 6.47 -18.13
N SER A 192 1.13 6.22 -16.92
CA SER A 192 2.46 5.63 -16.71
C SER A 192 2.58 4.69 -15.52
N LEU A 193 3.59 3.82 -15.57
CA LEU A 193 4.02 2.93 -14.51
C LEU A 193 5.54 3.03 -14.33
N HIS A 194 6.00 3.19 -13.10
CA HIS A 194 7.41 3.35 -12.75
C HIS A 194 7.83 2.32 -11.71
N PHE A 195 8.96 1.65 -11.93
CA PHE A 195 9.48 0.64 -11.01
C PHE A 195 10.99 0.48 -11.07
N ALA A 196 11.59 -0.06 -10.00
CA ALA A 196 13.03 -0.35 -9.98
C ALA A 196 13.39 -1.82 -10.24
N ARG A 197 12.55 -2.82 -9.88
CA ARG A 197 13.00 -4.22 -9.75
C ARG A 197 12.71 -5.12 -10.96
N ILE A 198 13.58 -5.02 -11.98
CA ILE A 198 13.68 -6.01 -13.09
C ILE A 198 14.95 -6.86 -13.00
N ASP A 199 14.94 -8.05 -13.63
CA ASP A 199 16.09 -8.95 -13.73
C ASP A 199 17.37 -8.23 -14.19
N TYR A 200 18.50 -8.59 -13.58
CA TYR A 200 19.77 -7.89 -13.80
C TYR A 200 20.30 -8.03 -15.24
N GLN A 201 19.99 -9.11 -15.96
CA GLN A 201 20.38 -9.34 -17.35
C GLN A 201 19.45 -8.61 -18.31
N ASP A 202 18.14 -8.61 -18.05
CA ASP A 202 17.17 -7.77 -18.77
C ASP A 202 17.54 -6.29 -18.62
N ARG A 203 17.88 -5.83 -17.41
CA ARG A 203 18.35 -4.46 -17.16
C ARG A 203 19.62 -4.10 -17.93
N ALA A 204 20.61 -4.99 -17.96
CA ALA A 204 21.85 -4.78 -18.71
C ALA A 204 21.57 -4.65 -20.22
N THR A 205 20.70 -5.51 -20.75
CA THR A 205 20.24 -5.47 -22.14
C THR A 205 19.50 -4.17 -22.44
N ARG A 206 18.53 -3.80 -21.58
CA ARG A 206 17.74 -2.56 -21.71
C ARG A 206 18.55 -1.28 -21.63
N LYS A 207 19.66 -1.26 -20.89
CA LYS A 207 20.60 -0.13 -20.88
C LYS A 207 21.27 0.05 -22.26
N ASN A 208 21.74 -1.04 -22.86
CA ASN A 208 22.40 -1.02 -24.16
C ASN A 208 21.43 -0.61 -25.28
N ASP A 209 20.21 -1.16 -25.26
CA ASP A 209 19.18 -0.93 -26.29
C ASP A 209 18.35 0.35 -26.09
N LYS A 210 18.63 1.09 -25.00
CA LYS A 210 17.80 2.20 -24.48
C LYS A 210 16.32 1.80 -24.40
N SER A 211 16.02 0.62 -23.86
CA SER A 211 14.68 0.02 -23.75
C SER A 211 14.25 -0.24 -22.29
N LEU A 212 14.83 0.52 -21.35
CA LEU A 212 14.34 0.70 -19.98
C LEU A 212 12.94 1.35 -19.96
N GLU A 213 12.67 2.20 -20.95
CA GLU A 213 11.39 2.85 -21.17
C GLU A 213 10.69 2.19 -22.36
N VAL A 214 9.43 1.78 -22.18
CA VAL A 214 8.65 1.00 -23.15
C VAL A 214 7.17 1.39 -23.14
N ILE A 215 6.44 1.00 -24.19
CA ILE A 215 4.98 0.85 -24.10
C ILE A 215 4.69 -0.61 -23.74
N TRP A 216 4.06 -0.85 -22.60
CA TRP A 216 3.76 -2.19 -22.11
C TRP A 216 2.30 -2.56 -22.40
N ARG A 217 2.12 -3.68 -23.13
CA ARG A 217 0.83 -4.33 -23.40
C ARG A 217 0.73 -5.62 -22.60
N GLY A 218 0.28 -5.51 -21.34
CA GLY A 218 0.14 -6.67 -20.45
C GLY A 218 -0.97 -7.63 -20.86
N SER A 219 -2.08 -7.13 -21.44
CA SER A 219 -3.21 -7.97 -21.86
C SER A 219 -3.08 -8.46 -23.30
N LYS A 220 -3.10 -9.78 -23.48
CA LYS A 220 -3.23 -10.44 -24.79
C LYS A 220 -4.60 -10.18 -25.45
N THR A 221 -5.62 -9.85 -24.65
CA THR A 221 -6.98 -9.58 -25.11
C THR A 221 -7.14 -8.13 -25.60
N PHE A 222 -6.61 -7.17 -24.84
CA PHE A 222 -6.80 -5.74 -25.12
C PHE A 222 -5.67 -5.14 -25.95
N GLY A 223 -4.46 -5.71 -25.90
CA GLY A 223 -3.33 -5.27 -26.71
C GLY A 223 -3.04 -3.78 -26.52
N SER A 224 -3.23 -2.99 -27.57
CA SER A 224 -2.96 -1.54 -27.56
C SER A 224 -4.05 -0.69 -26.90
N SER A 225 -5.26 -1.21 -26.64
CA SER A 225 -6.32 -0.42 -25.99
C SER A 225 -6.14 -0.31 -24.46
N SER A 226 -5.31 -1.19 -23.88
CA SER A 226 -4.97 -1.25 -22.46
C SER A 226 -3.45 -1.35 -22.32
N GLN A 227 -2.77 -0.30 -22.81
CA GLN A 227 -1.31 -0.19 -22.85
C GLN A 227 -0.87 1.02 -22.01
N ILE A 228 0.29 0.92 -21.38
CA ILE A 228 0.80 1.95 -20.46
C ILE A 228 2.26 2.29 -20.75
N PHE A 229 2.66 3.55 -20.61
CA PHE A 229 4.08 3.92 -20.66
C PHE A 229 4.78 3.40 -19.41
N THR A 230 5.85 2.63 -19.56
CA THR A 230 6.52 1.95 -18.46
C THR A 230 7.98 2.34 -18.40
N ASN A 231 8.46 2.74 -17.22
CA ASN A 231 9.82 3.18 -16.98
C ASN A 231 10.48 2.31 -15.88
N ALA A 232 11.36 1.41 -16.31
CA ALA A 232 12.23 0.65 -15.42
C ALA A 232 13.48 1.48 -15.06
N PHE A 233 13.72 1.74 -13.77
CA PHE A 233 14.83 2.60 -13.38
C PHE A 233 16.21 2.00 -13.71
N PRO A 234 17.24 2.82 -14.00
CA PRO A 234 18.54 2.29 -14.41
C PRO A 234 19.27 1.47 -13.35
N ILE A 235 19.04 1.71 -12.05
CA ILE A 235 19.77 1.02 -10.96
C ILE A 235 18.81 0.69 -9.81
N HIS A 236 18.41 1.70 -9.05
CA HIS A 236 17.55 1.62 -7.86
C HIS A 236 16.50 2.74 -7.93
N TYR A 237 15.69 2.89 -6.87
CA TYR A 237 14.88 4.09 -6.62
C TYR A 237 15.56 5.11 -5.69
N SER A 238 16.83 4.90 -5.34
CA SER A 238 17.66 5.91 -4.66
C SER A 238 18.06 7.04 -5.63
N PRO A 239 18.51 8.21 -5.14
CA PRO A 239 19.20 9.19 -5.97
C PRO A 239 20.54 8.63 -6.48
N PRO A 240 21.19 9.31 -7.44
CA PRO A 240 22.57 9.00 -7.79
C PRO A 240 23.52 9.09 -6.58
N GLU A 241 24.63 8.36 -6.65
CA GLU A 241 25.65 8.36 -5.59
C GLU A 241 26.13 9.80 -5.27
N GLY A 242 26.17 10.14 -3.98
CA GLY A 242 26.49 11.49 -3.52
C GLY A 242 25.34 12.51 -3.55
N PHE A 243 24.09 12.08 -3.85
CA PHE A 243 22.89 12.92 -3.88
C PHE A 243 21.76 12.47 -2.92
N ASN A 244 22.05 11.57 -1.97
CA ASN A 244 21.18 11.32 -0.81
C ASN A 244 21.45 12.40 0.26
N PHE A 245 20.39 13.08 0.71
CA PHE A 245 20.48 14.26 1.57
C PHE A 245 19.73 14.12 2.90
N GLU A 246 19.54 12.88 3.37
CA GLU A 246 18.87 12.66 4.66
C GLU A 246 19.66 13.23 5.83
N VAL A 247 18.96 13.77 6.83
CA VAL A 247 19.57 14.51 7.94
C VAL A 247 20.50 13.66 8.83
N SER A 248 20.33 12.34 8.79
CA SER A 248 21.20 11.37 9.49
C SER A 248 22.48 11.02 8.74
N ASN A 249 22.61 11.40 7.47
CA ASN A 249 23.65 10.92 6.59
C ASN A 249 24.81 11.92 6.51
N ASP A 250 26.04 11.38 6.42
CA ASP A 250 27.22 12.18 6.12
C ASP A 250 27.30 12.41 4.61
N PHE A 251 26.80 13.56 4.15
CA PHE A 251 26.81 13.97 2.76
C PHE A 251 27.49 15.33 2.59
N GLU A 252 28.12 15.56 1.44
CA GLU A 252 28.74 16.85 1.14
C GLU A 252 27.68 17.89 0.70
N PRO A 253 27.40 18.92 1.52
CA PRO A 253 26.43 19.95 1.17
C PRO A 253 27.00 20.87 0.08
N VAL A 254 26.11 21.56 -0.64
CA VAL A 254 26.52 22.67 -1.51
C VAL A 254 26.83 23.89 -0.62
N GLN A 255 28.12 24.16 -0.44
CA GLN A 255 28.67 25.31 0.26
C GLN A 255 28.90 26.43 -0.78
N ASP A 256 28.02 27.43 -0.74
CA ASP A 256 27.90 28.53 -1.70
C ASP A 256 28.06 29.91 -1.05
N ASN A 257 28.34 29.97 0.25
CA ASN A 257 28.65 31.20 0.96
C ASN A 257 30.15 31.47 0.87
N THR A 258 30.52 32.53 0.14
CA THR A 258 31.92 32.95 -0.07
C THR A 258 32.59 33.51 1.19
N LEU A 259 31.85 33.68 2.29
CA LEU A 259 32.37 34.09 3.60
C LEU A 259 32.74 32.90 4.50
N LEU A 260 32.40 31.68 4.08
CA LEU A 260 32.73 30.44 4.77
C LEU A 260 33.80 29.68 3.97
N TYR A 261 34.61 28.87 4.66
CA TYR A 261 35.58 27.99 4.01
C TYR A 261 34.88 26.87 3.21
N ASP A 262 35.68 26.13 2.43
CA ASP A 262 35.24 24.93 1.70
C ASP A 262 34.10 25.17 0.70
N TYR A 263 34.07 26.36 0.07
CA TYR A 263 33.18 26.67 -1.05
C TYR A 263 33.36 25.65 -2.20
N ASN A 264 32.29 24.96 -2.58
CA ASN A 264 32.37 23.77 -3.45
C ASN A 264 31.37 23.74 -4.61
N VAL A 265 30.70 24.86 -4.93
CA VAL A 265 29.65 24.92 -5.97
C VAL A 265 30.08 24.30 -7.31
N GLU A 266 31.26 24.64 -7.82
CA GLU A 266 31.76 24.11 -9.10
C GLU A 266 31.90 22.57 -9.08
N LYS A 267 32.42 22.01 -7.97
CA LYS A 267 32.52 20.57 -7.76
C LYS A 267 31.14 19.92 -7.80
N ARG A 268 30.20 20.39 -6.97
CA ARG A 268 28.86 19.79 -6.86
C ARG A 268 28.03 19.93 -8.15
N VAL A 269 28.25 20.97 -8.94
CA VAL A 269 27.67 21.12 -10.29
C VAL A 269 28.29 20.11 -11.27
N ASN A 270 29.62 19.92 -11.24
CA ASN A 270 30.29 18.91 -12.08
C ASN A 270 29.87 17.48 -11.70
N ASP A 271 29.73 17.16 -10.40
CA ASP A 271 29.21 15.88 -9.91
C ASP A 271 27.80 15.61 -10.48
N PHE A 272 26.93 16.63 -10.41
CA PHE A 272 25.55 16.54 -10.90
C PHE A 272 25.50 16.26 -12.41
N ILE A 273 26.29 17.00 -13.19
CA ILE A 273 26.36 16.84 -14.65
C ILE A 273 26.92 15.46 -15.02
N SER A 274 27.93 14.97 -14.31
CA SER A 274 28.52 13.64 -14.53
C SER A 274 27.49 12.52 -14.33
N ALA A 275 26.75 12.56 -13.22
CA ALA A 275 25.66 11.62 -12.94
C ALA A 275 24.53 11.72 -13.98
N ALA A 276 24.14 12.95 -14.37
CA ALA A 276 23.07 13.18 -15.33
C ALA A 276 23.40 12.65 -16.73
N MET A 277 24.63 12.90 -17.20
CA MET A 277 25.10 12.38 -18.48
C MET A 277 25.22 10.85 -18.47
N THR A 278 25.63 10.25 -17.35
CA THR A 278 25.70 8.80 -17.18
C THR A 278 24.31 8.15 -17.35
N GLN A 279 23.26 8.75 -16.78
CA GLN A 279 21.90 8.27 -16.97
C GLN A 279 21.36 8.55 -18.38
N ALA A 280 21.59 9.76 -18.93
CA ALA A 280 21.15 10.12 -20.28
C ALA A 280 21.71 9.17 -21.36
N ASN A 281 22.90 8.61 -21.15
CA ASN A 281 23.48 7.61 -22.05
C ASN A 281 22.62 6.33 -22.19
N VAL A 282 21.82 5.94 -21.19
CA VAL A 282 20.96 4.74 -21.23
C VAL A 282 19.45 5.05 -21.40
N THR A 283 19.08 6.32 -21.55
CA THR A 283 17.69 6.79 -21.68
C THR A 283 17.41 7.31 -23.09
N ARG A 284 16.13 7.32 -23.53
CA ARG A 284 15.69 7.99 -24.77
C ARG A 284 15.24 9.43 -24.48
N THR A 285 15.21 10.27 -25.52
CA THR A 285 14.94 11.72 -25.41
C THR A 285 15.97 12.47 -24.56
N ASN A 286 15.79 13.79 -24.44
CA ASN A 286 16.59 14.70 -23.62
C ASN A 286 15.98 14.90 -22.21
N HIS A 287 15.26 13.91 -21.70
CA HIS A 287 14.62 13.95 -20.38
C HIS A 287 14.97 12.70 -19.56
N ILE A 288 15.54 12.92 -18.37
CA ILE A 288 15.81 11.88 -17.37
C ILE A 288 15.11 12.23 -16.05
N MET A 289 14.78 11.20 -15.26
CA MET A 289 14.17 11.34 -13.94
C MET A 289 15.14 10.86 -12.87
N TRP A 290 15.35 11.68 -11.85
CA TRP A 290 16.03 11.29 -10.62
C TRP A 290 14.99 11.11 -9.52
N THR A 291 14.92 9.90 -9.01
CA THR A 291 14.24 9.55 -7.77
C THR A 291 15.04 10.12 -6.60
N MET A 292 14.67 11.32 -6.17
CA MET A 292 15.33 12.04 -5.07
C MET A 292 14.73 11.57 -3.74
N GLY A 293 14.89 10.29 -3.43
CA GLY A 293 14.29 9.64 -2.27
C GLY A 293 14.89 8.25 -2.02
N ASP A 294 14.45 7.57 -0.98
CA ASP A 294 14.94 6.26 -0.53
C ASP A 294 13.94 5.71 0.52
N ASP A 295 14.28 4.62 1.20
CA ASP A 295 13.52 4.12 2.36
C ASP A 295 13.45 5.16 3.49
N PHE A 296 12.23 5.59 3.87
CA PHE A 296 11.93 6.39 5.07
C PHE A 296 12.71 7.71 5.24
N VAL A 297 13.09 8.34 4.12
CA VAL A 297 13.78 9.64 4.09
C VAL A 297 12.79 10.81 4.11
N TYR A 298 13.29 12.04 4.08
CA TYR A 298 12.56 13.29 4.33
C TYR A 298 12.00 13.42 5.76
N GLN A 299 12.50 12.67 6.75
CA GLN A 299 12.13 12.90 8.17
C GLN A 299 12.49 14.32 8.63
N TYR A 300 13.51 14.92 8.01
CA TYR A 300 13.67 16.38 7.97
C TYR A 300 13.81 16.86 6.51
N ALA A 301 12.67 16.99 5.82
CA ALA A 301 12.58 17.33 4.40
C ALA A 301 13.41 18.54 3.94
N GLU A 302 13.57 19.56 4.80
CA GLU A 302 14.37 20.75 4.49
C GLU A 302 15.85 20.44 4.26
N SER A 303 16.38 19.31 4.76
CA SER A 303 17.74 18.84 4.43
C SER A 303 17.88 18.62 2.92
N TRP A 304 16.96 17.85 2.33
CA TRP A 304 16.90 17.57 0.91
C TRP A 304 16.58 18.81 0.08
N PHE A 305 15.50 19.52 0.41
CA PHE A 305 15.06 20.68 -0.37
C PHE A 305 16.10 21.79 -0.40
N LYS A 306 16.87 22.01 0.68
CA LYS A 306 17.96 22.99 0.68
C LYS A 306 19.09 22.64 -0.31
N GLN A 307 19.43 21.36 -0.47
CA GLN A 307 20.44 20.96 -1.47
C GLN A 307 19.86 21.03 -2.89
N MET A 308 18.62 20.57 -3.09
CA MET A 308 17.97 20.64 -4.40
C MET A 308 17.75 22.07 -4.88
N ASP A 309 17.38 23.02 -4.01
CA ASP A 309 17.23 24.44 -4.37
C ASP A 309 18.55 25.02 -4.90
N LYS A 310 19.67 24.72 -4.22
CA LYS A 310 21.02 25.14 -4.61
C LYS A 310 21.46 24.47 -5.91
N LEU A 311 21.27 23.15 -6.03
CA LEU A 311 21.63 22.40 -7.24
C LEU A 311 20.85 22.92 -8.45
N ILE A 312 19.52 23.06 -8.35
CA ILE A 312 18.70 23.65 -9.41
C ILE A 312 19.22 25.04 -9.79
N HIS A 313 19.49 25.92 -8.82
CA HIS A 313 20.00 27.26 -9.10
C HIS A 313 21.36 27.25 -9.82
N TYR A 314 22.36 26.53 -9.29
CA TYR A 314 23.73 26.59 -9.80
C TYR A 314 23.95 25.75 -11.06
N VAL A 315 23.29 24.59 -11.19
CA VAL A 315 23.33 23.79 -12.43
C VAL A 315 22.70 24.56 -13.59
N ASN A 316 21.60 25.28 -13.35
CA ASN A 316 20.95 26.09 -14.40
C ASN A 316 21.72 27.37 -14.72
N LYS A 317 22.47 27.92 -13.75
CA LYS A 317 23.37 29.06 -13.94
C LYS A 317 24.62 28.69 -14.75
N ASP A 318 25.17 27.50 -14.53
CA ASP A 318 26.20 26.89 -15.39
C ASP A 318 25.64 26.59 -16.80
N GLY A 319 24.46 25.96 -16.85
CA GLY A 319 23.66 25.83 -18.05
C GLY A 319 24.06 24.73 -19.01
N ARG A 320 25.08 23.89 -18.73
CA ARG A 320 25.40 22.69 -19.54
C ARG A 320 24.24 21.69 -19.59
N VAL A 321 23.49 21.57 -18.50
CA VAL A 321 22.22 20.83 -18.42
C VAL A 321 21.15 21.74 -17.79
N ASN A 322 19.91 21.24 -17.69
CA ASN A 322 18.82 21.92 -17.00
C ASN A 322 18.24 21.00 -15.92
N ALA A 323 18.10 21.49 -14.69
CA ALA A 323 17.52 20.79 -13.55
C ALA A 323 16.22 21.48 -13.11
N LEU A 324 15.21 20.70 -12.73
CA LEU A 324 13.93 21.23 -12.24
C LEU A 324 13.32 20.32 -11.18
N TYR A 325 12.57 20.92 -10.24
CA TYR A 325 11.59 20.17 -9.46
C TYR A 325 10.52 19.60 -10.40
N SER A 326 10.16 18.35 -10.17
CA SER A 326 9.23 17.62 -11.01
C SER A 326 8.44 16.58 -10.22
N THR A 327 7.54 15.91 -10.93
CA THR A 327 6.81 14.72 -10.49
C THR A 327 6.82 13.72 -11.65
N PRO A 328 6.49 12.44 -11.45
CA PRO A 328 6.51 11.46 -12.53
C PRO A 328 5.51 11.80 -13.65
N SER A 329 4.36 12.43 -13.33
CA SER A 329 3.41 12.89 -14.35
C SER A 329 4.01 14.01 -15.23
N ILE A 330 4.67 15.00 -14.63
CA ILE A 330 5.39 16.07 -15.37
C ILE A 330 6.53 15.49 -16.23
N TYR A 331 7.23 14.46 -15.72
CA TYR A 331 8.21 13.72 -16.52
C TYR A 331 7.55 13.08 -17.73
N VAL A 332 6.49 12.29 -17.53
CA VAL A 332 5.78 11.55 -18.59
C VAL A 332 5.14 12.46 -19.62
N ASP A 333 4.55 13.59 -19.21
CA ASP A 333 4.02 14.61 -20.13
C ASP A 333 5.13 15.13 -21.07
N ALA A 334 6.35 15.33 -20.56
CA ALA A 334 7.50 15.70 -21.38
C ALA A 334 8.03 14.55 -22.27
N LYS A 335 8.01 13.29 -21.79
CA LYS A 335 8.37 12.10 -22.60
C LYS A 335 7.40 11.88 -23.75
N ASN A 336 6.11 12.13 -23.53
CA ASN A 336 5.07 12.06 -24.54
C ASN A 336 5.22 13.20 -25.56
N ALA A 337 5.43 14.44 -25.10
CA ALA A 337 5.64 15.61 -25.95
C ALA A 337 6.86 15.49 -26.89
N ALA A 338 7.88 14.72 -26.52
CA ALA A 338 9.06 14.46 -27.36
C ALA A 338 8.75 13.67 -28.65
N ASN A 339 7.56 13.06 -28.79
CA ASN A 339 7.07 12.40 -30.01
C ASN A 339 8.06 11.41 -30.65
N VAL A 340 8.70 10.57 -29.83
CA VAL A 340 9.62 9.51 -30.28
C VAL A 340 8.97 8.13 -30.29
N SER A 341 9.53 7.20 -31.06
CA SER A 341 9.11 5.80 -31.03
C SER A 341 9.66 5.06 -29.81
N TRP A 342 8.76 4.35 -29.12
CA TRP A 342 9.06 3.56 -27.93
C TRP A 342 9.11 2.06 -28.26
N PRO A 343 9.99 1.27 -27.63
CA PRO A 343 9.97 -0.19 -27.74
C PRO A 343 8.68 -0.76 -27.14
N LEU A 344 8.25 -1.91 -27.65
CA LEU A 344 7.12 -2.66 -27.12
C LEU A 344 7.60 -3.64 -26.03
N LYS A 345 6.81 -3.79 -24.97
CA LYS A 345 6.86 -4.90 -24.02
C LYS A 345 5.52 -5.62 -24.00
N THR A 346 5.53 -6.95 -23.93
CA THR A 346 4.35 -7.81 -23.69
C THR A 346 4.58 -8.67 -22.45
N ASP A 347 3.54 -9.38 -21.99
CA ASP A 347 3.63 -10.35 -20.89
C ASP A 347 4.12 -9.68 -19.58
N ASP A 348 5.02 -10.29 -18.81
CA ASP A 348 5.41 -9.83 -17.46
C ASP A 348 6.93 -9.70 -17.24
N TYR A 349 7.35 -9.23 -16.07
CA TYR A 349 8.74 -9.11 -15.61
C TYR A 349 9.02 -10.11 -14.47
N LEU A 350 8.46 -11.32 -14.53
CA LEU A 350 8.67 -12.37 -13.54
C LEU A 350 9.45 -13.56 -14.17
N PRO A 351 10.32 -14.25 -13.41
CA PRO A 351 10.75 -13.94 -12.05
C PRO A 351 11.84 -12.85 -12.01
N TYR A 352 11.95 -12.15 -10.88
CA TYR A 352 13.02 -11.20 -10.60
C TYR A 352 14.30 -11.89 -10.09
N ALA A 353 15.47 -11.39 -10.51
CA ALA A 353 16.76 -11.64 -9.90
C ALA A 353 17.59 -10.36 -9.87
N ASP A 354 18.07 -9.96 -8.69
CA ASP A 354 18.89 -8.75 -8.52
C ASP A 354 20.36 -8.97 -8.93
N ARG A 355 20.82 -10.21 -8.89
CA ARG A 355 22.17 -10.66 -9.25
C ARG A 355 22.17 -12.14 -9.63
N LYS A 356 23.31 -12.60 -10.14
CA LYS A 356 23.52 -14.01 -10.51
C LYS A 356 23.18 -14.95 -9.33
N ASP A 357 22.48 -16.03 -9.65
CA ASP A 357 22.09 -17.11 -8.73
C ASP A 357 21.19 -16.66 -7.55
N ALA A 358 20.62 -15.44 -7.61
CA ALA A 358 19.71 -14.87 -6.61
C ALA A 358 18.33 -14.59 -7.23
N TYR A 359 17.56 -15.65 -7.52
CA TYR A 359 16.17 -15.53 -7.97
C TYR A 359 15.21 -15.34 -6.79
N TRP A 360 14.38 -14.31 -6.83
CA TRP A 360 13.45 -13.94 -5.76
C TRP A 360 12.14 -14.72 -5.90
N THR A 361 12.21 -16.05 -6.04
CA THR A 361 11.02 -16.92 -6.19
C THR A 361 10.59 -17.59 -4.89
N GLY A 362 11.41 -17.52 -3.84
CA GLY A 362 11.07 -18.09 -2.53
C GLY A 362 9.86 -17.43 -1.87
N TYR A 363 9.70 -16.10 -2.05
CA TYR A 363 8.59 -15.36 -1.45
C TYR A 363 7.21 -15.74 -2.03
N PHE A 364 7.18 -16.40 -3.20
CA PHE A 364 5.95 -16.98 -3.76
C PHE A 364 5.31 -18.00 -2.79
N THR A 365 6.10 -18.62 -1.91
CA THR A 365 5.65 -19.62 -0.93
C THR A 365 5.82 -19.16 0.52
N SER A 366 6.77 -18.27 0.84
CA SER A 366 7.04 -17.81 2.22
C SER A 366 5.78 -17.43 2.99
N ARG A 367 5.70 -17.84 4.26
CA ARG A 367 4.52 -17.64 5.14
C ARG A 367 3.19 -18.10 4.51
N PRO A 368 3.06 -19.39 4.11
CA PRO A 368 1.89 -19.87 3.37
C PRO A 368 0.60 -19.80 4.19
N ALA A 369 0.68 -19.84 5.53
CA ALA A 369 -0.46 -19.63 6.42
C ALA A 369 -1.07 -18.23 6.28
N LEU A 370 -0.24 -17.17 6.27
CA LEU A 370 -0.70 -15.79 6.06
C LEU A 370 -1.29 -15.61 4.66
N LYS A 371 -0.63 -16.13 3.61
CA LYS A 371 -1.16 -16.13 2.23
C LYS A 371 -2.55 -16.77 2.15
N ARG A 372 -2.73 -17.94 2.80
CA ARG A 372 -4.04 -18.62 2.87
C ARG A 372 -5.06 -17.82 3.68
N TYR A 373 -4.64 -17.19 4.78
CA TYR A 373 -5.53 -16.42 5.65
C TYR A 373 -6.04 -15.15 4.96
N ALA A 374 -5.15 -14.38 4.32
CA ALA A 374 -5.52 -13.24 3.48
C ALA A 374 -6.50 -13.65 2.36
N ARG A 375 -6.23 -14.75 1.65
CA ARG A 375 -7.13 -15.27 0.60
C ARG A 375 -8.51 -15.68 1.13
N MET A 376 -8.56 -16.32 2.30
CA MET A 376 -9.82 -16.72 2.94
C MET A 376 -10.64 -15.50 3.33
N LEU A 377 -9.98 -14.50 3.93
CA LEU A 377 -10.62 -13.26 4.36
C LEU A 377 -11.02 -12.34 3.21
N SER A 378 -10.30 -12.34 2.08
CA SER A 378 -10.71 -11.68 0.83
C SER A 378 -12.08 -12.19 0.34
N GLY A 379 -12.24 -13.50 0.21
CA GLY A 379 -13.52 -14.12 -0.16
C GLY A 379 -14.63 -13.85 0.85
N TYR A 380 -14.29 -13.86 2.15
CA TYR A 380 -15.22 -13.53 3.23
C TYR A 380 -15.65 -12.05 3.20
N TYR A 381 -14.72 -11.13 2.96
CA TYR A 381 -14.96 -9.69 2.88
C TYR A 381 -15.84 -9.31 1.68
N LEU A 382 -15.71 -10.02 0.55
CA LEU A 382 -16.63 -9.90 -0.57
C LEU A 382 -18.06 -10.29 -0.16
N ALA A 383 -18.25 -11.45 0.48
CA ALA A 383 -19.56 -11.91 0.96
C ALA A 383 -20.15 -10.97 2.04
N ALA A 384 -19.32 -10.51 2.98
CA ALA A 384 -19.72 -9.59 4.04
C ALA A 384 -20.21 -8.24 3.48
N ARG A 385 -19.53 -7.67 2.47
CA ARG A 385 -19.98 -6.44 1.80
C ARG A 385 -21.30 -6.61 1.06
N GLN A 386 -21.51 -7.75 0.38
CA GLN A 386 -22.79 -8.06 -0.26
C GLN A 386 -23.94 -8.09 0.77
N LEU A 387 -23.72 -8.79 1.89
CA LEU A 387 -24.72 -8.90 2.96
C LEU A 387 -24.97 -7.55 3.68
N GLU A 388 -23.93 -6.78 3.97
CA GLU A 388 -24.02 -5.42 4.53
C GLU A 388 -24.83 -4.48 3.62
N PHE A 389 -24.59 -4.54 2.31
CA PHE A 389 -25.35 -3.79 1.30
C PHE A 389 -26.84 -4.17 1.31
N LEU A 390 -27.17 -5.46 1.31
CA LEU A 390 -28.55 -5.96 1.24
C LEU A 390 -29.43 -5.56 2.44
N VAL A 391 -28.84 -5.33 3.62
CA VAL A 391 -29.57 -4.85 4.81
C VAL A 391 -29.46 -3.34 5.04
N GLY A 392 -28.64 -2.66 4.24
CA GLY A 392 -28.30 -1.24 4.39
C GLY A 392 -27.21 -1.04 5.44
N ARG A 393 -26.07 -0.48 5.03
CA ARG A 393 -24.97 -0.16 5.94
C ARG A 393 -25.43 0.82 7.03
N ARG A 394 -25.21 0.47 8.29
CA ARG A 394 -25.56 1.30 9.45
C ARG A 394 -24.51 2.40 9.66
N SER A 395 -24.95 3.55 10.16
CA SER A 395 -24.07 4.68 10.52
C SER A 395 -23.30 4.46 11.82
N SER A 396 -23.72 3.49 12.65
CA SER A 396 -23.06 3.08 13.88
C SER A 396 -23.17 1.57 14.10
N GLY A 397 -22.23 1.01 14.86
CA GLY A 397 -22.08 -0.43 15.06
C GLY A 397 -20.92 -1.03 14.24
N PRO A 398 -20.82 -2.37 14.18
CA PRO A 398 -19.79 -3.05 13.38
C PRO A 398 -19.98 -2.76 11.90
N SER A 399 -18.88 -2.66 11.16
CA SER A 399 -18.90 -2.52 9.69
C SER A 399 -17.77 -3.29 9.03
N THR A 400 -17.86 -3.53 7.73
CA THR A 400 -16.79 -4.25 7.01
C THR A 400 -15.49 -3.42 6.88
N SER A 401 -15.50 -2.13 7.20
CA SER A 401 -14.34 -1.23 7.00
C SER A 401 -13.06 -1.64 7.72
N ARG A 402 -13.12 -2.23 8.92
CA ARG A 402 -11.90 -2.69 9.62
C ARG A 402 -11.23 -3.87 8.91
N LEU A 403 -12.02 -4.76 8.30
CA LEU A 403 -11.46 -5.82 7.45
C LEU A 403 -10.92 -5.25 6.14
N GLY A 404 -11.53 -4.19 5.61
CA GLY A 404 -11.03 -3.44 4.46
C GLY A 404 -9.64 -2.81 4.70
N ASP A 405 -9.43 -2.12 5.82
CA ASP A 405 -8.08 -1.62 6.21
C ASP A 405 -7.09 -2.80 6.32
N ALA A 406 -7.42 -3.83 7.13
CA ALA A 406 -6.50 -4.95 7.34
C ALA A 406 -6.15 -5.72 6.06
N LEU A 407 -7.09 -5.94 5.15
CA LEU A 407 -6.84 -6.55 3.84
C LEU A 407 -6.07 -5.61 2.91
N GLY A 408 -6.31 -4.29 2.97
CA GLY A 408 -5.54 -3.30 2.23
C GLY A 408 -4.07 -3.27 2.67
N LEU A 409 -3.82 -3.29 3.99
CA LEU A 409 -2.47 -3.34 4.57
C LEU A 409 -1.74 -4.62 4.16
N VAL A 410 -2.42 -5.78 4.19
CA VAL A 410 -1.75 -7.06 3.93
C VAL A 410 -1.37 -7.26 2.46
N GLN A 411 -1.82 -6.43 1.51
CA GLN A 411 -1.34 -6.51 0.12
C GLN A 411 0.08 -5.96 -0.06
N HIS A 412 0.62 -5.22 0.93
CA HIS A 412 1.97 -4.63 0.89
C HIS A 412 3.04 -5.65 0.51
N HIS A 413 4.08 -5.22 -0.19
CA HIS A 413 5.10 -6.11 -0.76
C HIS A 413 6.03 -6.78 0.26
N ASP A 414 5.91 -6.48 1.56
CA ASP A 414 6.47 -7.31 2.65
C ASP A 414 5.46 -8.13 3.46
N ALA A 415 4.18 -7.85 3.27
CA ALA A 415 3.10 -8.47 4.01
C ALA A 415 2.69 -9.82 3.40
N LEU A 416 2.02 -9.81 2.24
CA LEU A 416 1.54 -11.03 1.59
C LEU A 416 2.68 -11.92 1.11
N THR A 417 3.78 -11.29 0.65
CA THR A 417 5.04 -11.94 0.25
C THR A 417 5.67 -12.72 1.40
N GLY A 418 5.48 -12.23 2.62
CA GLY A 418 6.02 -12.78 3.85
C GLY A 418 7.49 -12.45 4.11
N THR A 419 8.03 -11.39 3.50
CA THR A 419 9.41 -10.91 3.72
C THR A 419 9.58 -10.02 4.96
N ALA A 420 8.49 -9.53 5.56
CA ALA A 420 8.52 -8.82 6.84
C ALA A 420 9.08 -9.65 8.02
N LYS A 421 9.54 -8.97 9.08
CA LYS A 421 9.95 -9.63 10.35
C LYS A 421 8.76 -10.31 11.03
N GLN A 422 9.04 -11.32 11.86
CA GLN A 422 7.99 -12.13 12.50
C GLN A 422 7.01 -11.30 13.36
N HIS A 423 7.48 -10.30 14.10
CA HIS A 423 6.58 -9.47 14.91
C HIS A 423 5.64 -8.61 14.04
N THR A 424 6.11 -8.16 12.87
CA THR A 424 5.32 -7.48 11.84
C THR A 424 4.28 -8.43 11.23
N THR A 425 4.68 -9.67 10.91
CA THR A 425 3.75 -10.72 10.46
C THR A 425 2.63 -10.95 11.47
N ASN A 426 2.97 -11.07 12.76
CA ASN A 426 2.00 -11.26 13.83
C ASN A 426 1.05 -10.05 13.96
N ASP A 427 1.51 -8.82 13.64
CA ASP A 427 0.65 -7.62 13.62
C ASP A 427 -0.33 -7.64 12.44
N TYR A 428 0.07 -8.09 11.25
CA TYR A 428 -0.87 -8.32 10.13
C TYR A 428 -1.92 -9.38 10.48
N GLU A 429 -1.50 -10.53 11.01
CA GLU A 429 -2.40 -11.60 11.45
C GLU A 429 -3.40 -11.11 12.52
N LYS A 430 -2.92 -10.30 13.47
CA LYS A 430 -3.76 -9.65 14.49
C LYS A 430 -4.77 -8.67 13.88
N ARG A 431 -4.36 -7.80 12.94
CA ARG A 431 -5.27 -6.84 12.28
C ARG A 431 -6.33 -7.56 11.46
N LEU A 432 -5.94 -8.58 10.70
CA LEU A 432 -6.84 -9.44 9.95
C LEU A 432 -7.85 -10.14 10.87
N ALA A 433 -7.41 -10.67 12.02
CA ALA A 433 -8.30 -11.29 13.00
C ALA A 433 -9.31 -10.31 13.62
N ILE A 434 -8.89 -9.08 13.96
CA ILE A 434 -9.78 -8.01 14.45
C ILE A 434 -10.81 -7.63 13.38
N GLY A 435 -10.37 -7.43 12.14
CA GLY A 435 -11.26 -7.12 11.02
C GLY A 435 -12.26 -8.26 10.74
N ALA A 436 -11.80 -9.51 10.78
CA ALA A 436 -12.63 -10.69 10.58
C ALA A 436 -13.70 -10.85 11.67
N PHE A 437 -13.35 -10.58 12.93
CA PHE A 437 -14.30 -10.60 14.05
C PHE A 437 -15.42 -9.56 13.88
N GLU A 438 -15.06 -8.33 13.48
CA GLU A 438 -16.07 -7.28 13.23
C GLU A 438 -16.94 -7.59 12.00
N ALA A 439 -16.33 -8.07 10.91
CA ALA A 439 -17.06 -8.50 9.72
C ALA A 439 -18.00 -9.69 9.99
N ALA A 440 -17.62 -10.60 10.90
CA ALA A 440 -18.51 -11.70 11.32
C ALA A 440 -19.77 -11.19 12.00
N ALA A 441 -19.65 -10.22 12.90
CA ALA A 441 -20.81 -9.57 13.49
C ALA A 441 -21.69 -8.86 12.44
N VAL A 442 -21.12 -8.30 11.37
CA VAL A 442 -21.91 -7.74 10.25
C VAL A 442 -22.69 -8.85 9.52
N VAL A 443 -22.03 -9.96 9.19
CA VAL A 443 -22.65 -11.12 8.51
C VAL A 443 -23.78 -11.72 9.35
N ASP A 444 -23.56 -11.95 10.65
CA ASP A 444 -24.58 -12.50 11.55
C ASP A 444 -25.81 -11.59 11.65
N ASN A 445 -25.59 -10.28 11.84
CA ASN A 445 -26.68 -9.28 11.87
C ASN A 445 -27.44 -9.21 10.54
N ALA A 446 -26.72 -9.26 9.41
CA ALA A 446 -27.32 -9.21 8.09
C ALA A 446 -28.18 -10.45 7.81
N LEU A 447 -27.63 -11.66 8.04
CA LEU A 447 -28.37 -12.91 7.90
C LEU A 447 -29.57 -13.00 8.87
N SER A 448 -29.43 -12.51 10.10
CA SER A 448 -30.55 -12.41 11.07
C SER A 448 -31.71 -11.59 10.51
N CYS A 449 -31.42 -10.46 9.87
CA CYS A 449 -32.43 -9.63 9.21
C CYS A 449 -32.93 -10.17 7.87
N LEU A 450 -32.13 -10.92 7.10
CA LEU A 450 -32.55 -11.48 5.81
C LEU A 450 -33.41 -12.74 5.99
N VAL A 451 -33.02 -13.63 6.90
CA VAL A 451 -33.75 -14.88 7.22
C VAL A 451 -34.99 -14.59 8.07
N GLY A 452 -34.92 -13.66 9.02
CA GLY A 452 -36.02 -13.35 9.95
C GLY A 452 -37.12 -12.43 9.40
N LYS A 453 -37.00 -11.89 8.18
CA LYS A 453 -37.93 -10.89 7.65
C LYS A 453 -39.26 -11.49 7.20
N LYS A 454 -40.37 -10.91 7.67
CA LYS A 454 -41.60 -10.81 6.87
C LYS A 454 -41.40 -9.77 5.75
N PRO A 455 -42.00 -9.94 4.57
CA PRO A 455 -41.83 -8.99 3.46
C PRO A 455 -42.16 -7.54 3.86
N GLY A 456 -41.25 -6.61 3.55
CA GLY A 456 -41.45 -5.16 3.75
C GLY A 456 -40.91 -4.54 5.05
N GLY A 457 -40.39 -5.32 6.01
CA GLY A 457 -39.85 -4.77 7.27
C GLY A 457 -38.45 -4.13 7.15
N GLN A 458 -38.21 -3.04 7.90
CA GLN A 458 -36.87 -2.51 8.15
C GLN A 458 -36.10 -3.38 9.18
N CYS A 459 -34.77 -3.45 9.06
CA CYS A 459 -33.88 -4.25 9.91
C CYS A 459 -33.59 -3.54 11.24
N SER A 460 -34.56 -3.56 12.17
CA SER A 460 -34.49 -2.82 13.45
C SER A 460 -33.72 -3.54 14.55
N SER A 461 -33.82 -4.87 14.68
CA SER A 461 -33.08 -5.67 15.67
C SER A 461 -32.77 -7.09 15.15
N PRO A 462 -31.68 -7.74 15.59
CA PRO A 462 -31.44 -9.15 15.31
C PRO A 462 -32.50 -10.02 16.01
N ALA A 463 -33.20 -10.86 15.24
CA ALA A 463 -34.22 -11.77 15.77
C ALA A 463 -33.69 -13.20 16.00
N LEU A 464 -32.52 -13.49 15.45
CA LEU A 464 -31.82 -14.78 15.47
C LEU A 464 -30.35 -14.54 15.82
N THR A 465 -29.80 -15.36 16.70
CA THR A 465 -28.35 -15.41 16.97
C THR A 465 -27.72 -16.45 16.04
N PHE A 466 -26.74 -16.02 15.25
CA PHE A 466 -25.91 -16.91 14.44
C PHE A 466 -24.54 -17.13 15.11
N SER A 467 -23.88 -18.20 14.71
CA SER A 467 -22.51 -18.54 15.09
C SER A 467 -21.79 -19.06 13.85
N GLN A 468 -20.53 -18.64 13.66
CA GLN A 468 -19.73 -18.98 12.49
C GLN A 468 -18.44 -19.69 12.88
N CYS A 469 -18.01 -20.66 12.06
CA CYS A 469 -16.87 -21.52 12.36
C CYS A 469 -15.73 -21.32 11.36
N GLN A 470 -14.75 -20.50 11.74
CA GLN A 470 -13.59 -20.15 10.91
C GLN A 470 -12.42 -21.16 11.03
N LEU A 471 -12.54 -22.19 11.88
CA LEU A 471 -11.49 -23.17 12.20
C LEU A 471 -11.85 -24.61 11.77
N LEU A 472 -12.71 -24.75 10.75
CA LEU A 472 -13.08 -26.06 10.16
C LEU A 472 -11.88 -26.81 9.55
N ASN A 473 -10.78 -26.13 9.21
CA ASN A 473 -9.54 -26.77 8.77
C ASN A 473 -8.88 -27.64 9.86
N ILE A 474 -9.13 -27.35 11.14
CA ILE A 474 -8.67 -28.11 12.31
C ILE A 474 -9.85 -28.70 13.09
N SER A 475 -10.95 -29.01 12.39
CA SER A 475 -12.19 -29.61 12.93
C SER A 475 -12.81 -28.89 14.13
N PHE A 476 -12.62 -27.57 14.27
CA PHE A 476 -13.16 -26.80 15.41
C PHE A 476 -14.36 -25.93 15.01
N CYS A 477 -15.54 -26.32 15.53
CA CYS A 477 -16.81 -25.61 15.36
C CYS A 477 -17.77 -25.92 16.53
N PRO A 478 -17.67 -25.20 17.66
CA PRO A 478 -18.48 -25.49 18.86
C PRO A 478 -19.98 -25.60 18.58
N ALA A 479 -20.52 -24.74 17.71
CA ALA A 479 -21.94 -24.71 17.35
C ALA A 479 -22.47 -25.97 16.63
N THR A 480 -21.59 -26.85 16.11
CA THR A 480 -21.98 -28.14 15.50
C THR A 480 -21.56 -29.34 16.35
N GLU A 481 -20.85 -29.10 17.45
CA GLU A 481 -20.31 -30.13 18.35
C GLU A 481 -21.13 -30.29 19.65
N GLU A 482 -22.04 -29.35 19.94
CA GLU A 482 -22.99 -29.46 21.04
C GLU A 482 -24.10 -30.48 20.74
N ASP A 483 -24.51 -31.24 21.75
CA ASP A 483 -25.58 -32.23 21.63
C ASP A 483 -26.92 -31.55 21.30
N ILE A 484 -27.53 -31.94 20.18
CA ILE A 484 -28.80 -31.38 19.71
C ILE A 484 -29.93 -31.81 20.66
N PRO A 485 -30.65 -30.86 21.31
CA PRO A 485 -31.73 -31.22 22.23
C PRO A 485 -32.90 -31.89 21.52
N ASP A 486 -33.57 -32.82 22.21
CA ASP A 486 -34.70 -33.56 21.65
C ASP A 486 -35.84 -32.61 21.24
N GLY A 487 -36.43 -32.84 20.06
CA GLY A 487 -37.43 -31.94 19.47
C GLY A 487 -36.88 -30.62 18.93
N LYS A 488 -35.55 -30.44 18.86
CA LYS A 488 -34.89 -29.33 18.16
C LYS A 488 -34.00 -29.82 17.02
N SER A 489 -33.60 -28.88 16.18
CA SER A 489 -32.63 -29.08 15.10
C SER A 489 -31.54 -28.01 15.17
N LEU A 490 -30.32 -28.39 14.84
CA LEU A 490 -29.27 -27.46 14.43
C LEU A 490 -29.65 -26.88 13.07
N VAL A 491 -29.73 -25.55 12.97
CA VAL A 491 -30.09 -24.84 11.74
C VAL A 491 -28.83 -24.36 11.03
N VAL A 492 -28.61 -24.82 9.80
CA VAL A 492 -27.49 -24.43 8.96
C VAL A 492 -27.99 -23.53 7.83
N VAL A 493 -27.63 -22.25 7.87
CA VAL A 493 -27.89 -21.30 6.77
C VAL A 493 -26.62 -21.17 5.94
N ALA A 494 -26.70 -21.55 4.67
CA ALA A 494 -25.59 -21.50 3.73
C ALA A 494 -25.81 -20.36 2.72
N TYR A 495 -24.87 -19.42 2.64
CA TYR A 495 -24.92 -18.27 1.72
C TYR A 495 -23.96 -18.45 0.54
N ASN A 496 -24.41 -18.13 -0.67
CA ASN A 496 -23.64 -18.15 -1.89
C ASN A 496 -23.36 -16.73 -2.39
N SER A 497 -22.11 -16.28 -2.27
CA SER A 497 -21.66 -14.95 -2.74
C SER A 497 -21.41 -14.85 -4.25
N LEU A 498 -21.65 -15.93 -5.00
CA LEU A 498 -21.49 -15.97 -6.46
C LEU A 498 -22.78 -15.58 -7.18
N GLY A 499 -22.65 -14.94 -8.34
CA GLY A 499 -23.76 -14.55 -9.23
C GLY A 499 -24.41 -15.71 -10.01
N TRP A 500 -24.18 -16.97 -9.62
CA TRP A 500 -24.65 -18.17 -10.31
C TRP A 500 -25.02 -19.26 -9.30
N ASN A 501 -25.92 -20.17 -9.69
CA ASN A 501 -26.30 -21.34 -8.89
C ASN A 501 -25.04 -22.15 -8.51
N ARG A 502 -24.97 -22.60 -7.26
CA ARG A 502 -23.86 -23.41 -6.74
C ARG A 502 -24.38 -24.64 -6.03
N THR A 503 -23.98 -25.81 -6.51
CA THR A 503 -24.05 -27.06 -5.75
C THR A 503 -22.69 -27.29 -5.10
N ASP A 504 -22.65 -27.60 -3.81
CA ASP A 504 -21.41 -27.83 -3.07
C ASP A 504 -21.63 -28.80 -1.91
N ILE A 505 -20.56 -29.20 -1.23
CA ILE A 505 -20.59 -30.14 -0.11
C ILE A 505 -20.28 -29.39 1.19
N ILE A 506 -21.24 -29.37 2.12
CA ILE A 506 -20.98 -28.95 3.50
C ILE A 506 -20.35 -30.11 4.26
N ARG A 507 -19.32 -29.81 5.06
CA ARG A 507 -18.60 -30.76 5.92
C ARG A 507 -18.36 -30.12 7.29
N ILE A 508 -19.08 -30.60 8.30
CA ILE A 508 -19.04 -30.06 9.67
C ILE A 508 -18.69 -31.15 10.69
N PRO A 509 -17.96 -30.82 11.78
CA PRO A 509 -17.66 -31.78 12.83
C PRO A 509 -18.86 -32.00 13.74
N VAL A 510 -19.17 -33.25 14.08
CA VAL A 510 -20.28 -33.65 14.96
C VAL A 510 -19.87 -34.75 15.95
N THR A 511 -20.62 -34.88 17.04
CA THR A 511 -20.42 -35.86 18.12
C THR A 511 -21.23 -37.15 17.92
N ASP A 512 -22.40 -37.04 17.30
CA ASP A 512 -23.36 -38.11 17.04
C ASP A 512 -23.26 -38.62 15.60
N SER A 513 -23.59 -39.90 15.40
CA SER A 513 -23.68 -40.58 14.10
C SER A 513 -25.11 -40.82 13.64
N ASP A 514 -26.11 -40.61 14.50
CA ASP A 514 -27.53 -40.84 14.21
C ASP A 514 -28.27 -39.52 13.89
N LEU A 515 -27.70 -38.74 12.96
CA LEU A 515 -28.23 -37.44 12.54
C LEU A 515 -28.82 -37.52 11.13
N VAL A 516 -30.01 -36.93 10.96
CA VAL A 516 -30.69 -36.78 9.68
C VAL A 516 -30.65 -35.31 9.26
N VAL A 517 -30.41 -35.07 7.97
CA VAL A 517 -30.40 -33.72 7.37
C VAL A 517 -31.66 -33.53 6.53
N HIS A 518 -32.37 -32.41 6.73
CA HIS A 518 -33.51 -32.00 5.93
C HIS A 518 -33.27 -30.65 5.24
N ASP A 519 -33.83 -30.45 4.05
CA ASP A 519 -33.91 -29.14 3.41
C ASP A 519 -35.07 -28.28 3.98
N SER A 520 -35.20 -27.05 3.48
CA SER A 520 -36.28 -26.13 3.84
C SER A 520 -37.70 -26.56 3.41
N SER A 521 -37.83 -27.63 2.64
CA SER A 521 -39.10 -28.24 2.26
C SER A 521 -39.39 -29.53 3.05
N GLY A 522 -38.49 -29.93 3.96
CA GLY A 522 -38.61 -31.14 4.77
C GLY A 522 -38.07 -32.41 4.09
N ASN A 523 -37.55 -32.33 2.86
CA ASN A 523 -36.99 -33.50 2.18
C ASN A 523 -35.71 -33.93 2.87
N THR A 524 -35.55 -35.23 3.13
CA THR A 524 -34.29 -35.80 3.63
C THR A 524 -33.20 -35.65 2.56
N ILE A 525 -32.07 -35.09 2.95
CA ILE A 525 -30.87 -34.96 2.12
C ILE A 525 -29.93 -36.12 2.44
N GLU A 526 -29.39 -36.76 1.41
CA GLU A 526 -28.38 -37.81 1.57
C GLU A 526 -27.14 -37.26 2.29
N ALA A 527 -26.74 -37.93 3.36
CA ALA A 527 -25.65 -37.52 4.22
C ALA A 527 -24.69 -38.69 4.50
N GLN A 528 -23.40 -38.37 4.57
CA GLN A 528 -22.32 -39.31 4.84
C GLN A 528 -21.59 -38.91 6.13
N PHE A 529 -21.27 -39.90 6.95
CA PHE A 529 -20.39 -39.75 8.11
C PHE A 529 -18.99 -40.25 7.79
N ILE A 530 -17.96 -39.48 8.15
CA ILE A 530 -16.54 -39.89 8.05
C ILE A 530 -15.87 -39.70 9.41
N ASN A 531 -15.23 -40.73 9.94
CA ASN A 531 -14.49 -40.65 11.20
C ASN A 531 -13.42 -39.54 11.17
N LEU A 532 -13.23 -38.83 12.29
CA LEU A 532 -12.12 -37.89 12.44
C LEU A 532 -10.78 -38.66 12.45
N ASP A 533 -9.81 -38.20 11.67
CA ASP A 533 -8.49 -38.81 11.61
C ASP A 533 -7.55 -38.26 12.71
N SER A 534 -6.52 -39.04 13.05
CA SER A 534 -5.58 -38.70 14.13
C SER A 534 -4.71 -37.47 13.85
N VAL A 535 -4.45 -37.12 12.58
CA VAL A 535 -3.67 -35.92 12.23
C VAL A 535 -4.51 -34.68 12.53
N THR A 536 -5.76 -34.65 12.08
CA THR A 536 -6.72 -33.58 12.38
C THR A 536 -6.96 -33.43 13.89
N ILE A 537 -7.09 -34.53 14.65
CA ILE A 537 -7.24 -34.47 16.12
C ILE A 537 -6.02 -33.80 16.78
N ASN A 538 -4.80 -34.17 16.36
CA ASN A 538 -3.57 -33.56 16.88
C ASN A 538 -3.45 -32.08 16.52
N LEU A 539 -3.81 -31.70 15.29
CA LEU A 539 -3.86 -30.30 14.85
C LEU A 539 -4.87 -29.49 15.68
N ARG A 540 -6.09 -30.02 15.88
CA ARG A 540 -7.12 -29.42 16.73
C ARG A 540 -6.59 -29.13 18.14
N ASN A 541 -6.04 -30.15 18.80
CA ASN A 541 -5.57 -30.04 20.19
C ASN A 541 -4.47 -28.98 20.37
N PHE A 542 -3.57 -28.84 19.40
CA PHE A 542 -2.51 -27.83 19.43
C PHE A 542 -3.03 -26.43 19.05
N TYR A 543 -3.68 -26.30 17.89
CA TYR A 543 -4.00 -24.99 17.32
C TYR A 543 -5.20 -24.31 17.96
N VAL A 544 -6.20 -25.03 18.49
CA VAL A 544 -7.27 -24.43 19.29
C VAL A 544 -6.69 -23.74 20.53
N LYS A 545 -5.71 -24.37 21.19
CA LYS A 545 -5.00 -23.77 22.33
C LYS A 545 -4.12 -22.60 21.91
N ALA A 546 -3.42 -22.69 20.77
CA ALA A 546 -2.57 -21.61 20.27
C ALA A 546 -3.38 -20.36 19.85
N TYR A 547 -4.55 -20.54 19.24
CA TYR A 547 -5.36 -19.43 18.73
C TYR A 547 -6.33 -18.84 19.76
N LEU A 548 -6.93 -19.67 20.62
CA LEU A 548 -8.01 -19.25 21.53
C LEU A 548 -7.60 -19.29 23.01
N GLY A 549 -6.43 -19.85 23.35
CA GLY A 549 -6.02 -20.09 24.74
C GLY A 549 -6.79 -21.23 25.45
N LEU A 550 -7.73 -21.87 24.76
CA LEU A 550 -8.62 -22.90 25.29
C LEU A 550 -8.13 -24.30 24.94
N SER A 551 -8.34 -25.27 25.84
CA SER A 551 -8.17 -26.69 25.51
C SER A 551 -9.54 -27.28 25.16
N PRO A 552 -9.74 -27.87 23.97
CA PRO A 552 -11.03 -28.44 23.60
C PRO A 552 -11.37 -29.62 24.51
N GLN A 553 -12.51 -29.54 25.22
CA GLN A 553 -12.90 -30.53 26.24
C GLN A 553 -13.39 -31.85 25.62
N GLN A 554 -14.06 -31.75 24.46
CA GLN A 554 -14.55 -32.87 23.68
C GLN A 554 -13.94 -32.80 22.28
N VAL A 555 -13.70 -33.97 21.69
CA VAL A 555 -13.25 -34.11 20.29
C VAL A 555 -14.44 -34.70 19.51
N PRO A 556 -14.89 -34.06 18.42
CA PRO A 556 -15.94 -34.60 17.57
C PRO A 556 -15.50 -35.93 16.96
N LYS A 557 -16.41 -36.89 16.86
CA LYS A 557 -16.10 -38.24 16.37
C LYS A 557 -16.15 -38.32 14.84
N TYR A 558 -17.04 -37.54 14.24
CA TYR A 558 -17.37 -37.64 12.83
C TYR A 558 -17.37 -36.27 12.14
N TRP A 559 -17.14 -36.31 10.84
CA TRP A 559 -17.57 -35.30 9.89
C TRP A 559 -18.93 -35.70 9.36
N LEU A 560 -19.95 -34.87 9.58
CA LEU A 560 -21.21 -34.95 8.85
C LEU A 560 -21.04 -34.19 7.53
N ILE A 561 -21.36 -34.87 6.43
CA ILE A 561 -21.15 -34.40 5.07
C ILE A 561 -22.46 -34.51 4.29
N PHE A 562 -22.91 -33.43 3.66
CA PHE A 562 -24.12 -33.43 2.84
C PHE A 562 -24.03 -32.40 1.71
N GLN A 563 -24.74 -32.66 0.61
CA GLN A 563 -24.79 -31.75 -0.53
C GLN A 563 -25.79 -30.61 -0.29
N VAL A 564 -25.40 -29.40 -0.64
CA VAL A 564 -26.27 -28.22 -0.67
C VAL A 564 -26.42 -27.69 -2.08
N SER A 565 -27.57 -27.07 -2.37
CA SER A 565 -27.86 -26.38 -3.63
C SER A 565 -28.29 -24.97 -3.29
N LEU A 566 -27.55 -23.98 -3.79
CA LEU A 566 -27.66 -22.58 -3.38
C LEU A 566 -27.97 -21.69 -4.59
N PRO A 567 -28.95 -20.76 -4.48
CA PRO A 567 -29.25 -19.79 -5.53
C PRO A 567 -28.13 -18.74 -5.70
N PRO A 568 -28.08 -17.99 -6.81
CA PRO A 568 -27.15 -16.87 -6.98
C PRO A 568 -27.39 -15.78 -5.92
N LEU A 569 -26.34 -15.26 -5.31
CA LEU A 569 -26.36 -14.16 -4.32
C LEU A 569 -27.37 -14.35 -3.17
N GLY A 570 -27.70 -15.60 -2.85
CA GLY A 570 -28.77 -15.97 -1.92
C GLY A 570 -28.36 -17.10 -0.97
N TRP A 571 -29.32 -17.55 -0.17
CA TRP A 571 -29.10 -18.57 0.85
C TRP A 571 -30.12 -19.72 0.76
N SER A 572 -29.76 -20.84 1.38
CA SER A 572 -30.66 -21.96 1.64
C SER A 572 -30.46 -22.43 3.08
N THR A 573 -31.52 -23.00 3.67
CA THR A 573 -31.55 -23.43 5.07
C THR A 573 -31.73 -24.93 5.16
N TYR A 574 -30.90 -25.56 5.98
CA TYR A 574 -30.89 -27.00 6.26
C TYR A 574 -31.08 -27.23 7.76
N PHE A 575 -31.72 -28.34 8.12
CA PHE A 575 -32.06 -28.71 9.49
C PHE A 575 -31.44 -30.05 9.80
N ILE A 576 -30.66 -30.12 10.88
CA ILE A 576 -29.98 -31.32 11.33
C ILE A 576 -30.55 -31.70 12.69
N SER A 577 -31.05 -32.92 12.83
CA SER A 577 -31.61 -33.43 14.09
C SER A 577 -31.29 -34.92 14.25
N LYS A 578 -31.41 -35.43 15.47
CA LYS A 578 -31.38 -36.88 15.72
C LYS A 578 -32.44 -37.59 14.87
N ALA A 579 -32.16 -38.81 14.45
CA ALA A 579 -33.18 -39.67 13.86
C ALA A 579 -34.33 -39.87 14.85
N ALA A 580 -35.55 -39.97 14.34
CA ALA A 580 -36.68 -40.38 15.16
C ALA A 580 -36.49 -41.85 15.54
N THR A 581 -36.45 -42.14 16.85
CA THR A 581 -36.53 -43.52 17.32
C THR A 581 -37.87 -44.11 16.90
N GLU A 582 -37.86 -45.04 15.94
CA GLU A 582 -39.04 -45.83 15.62
C GLU A 582 -39.45 -46.63 16.85
N GLY A 583 -40.45 -46.11 17.56
CA GLY A 583 -41.10 -46.82 18.65
C GLY A 583 -41.77 -48.07 18.11
N TRP A 584 -41.08 -49.20 18.15
CA TRP A 584 -41.65 -50.53 17.96
C TRP A 584 -42.65 -50.80 19.08
N HIS A 585 -43.86 -50.28 18.92
CA HIS A 585 -45.04 -50.70 19.68
C HIS A 585 -45.40 -52.13 19.28
N LEU A 586 -44.72 -53.08 19.90
CA LEU A 586 -45.15 -54.47 20.00
C LEU A 586 -46.51 -54.49 20.73
N HIS A 587 -47.58 -54.41 19.95
CA HIS A 587 -48.90 -54.82 20.40
C HIS A 587 -48.93 -56.34 20.57
N THR A 588 -48.72 -56.78 21.82
CA THR A 588 -49.09 -58.12 22.31
C THR A 588 -50.56 -58.15 22.70
#